data_AF-A0A7L4ZSL1-F1
#
_entry.id   AF-A0A7L4ZSL1-F1
#
_cell.length_a   1.000
_cell.length_b   1.000
_cell.length_c   1.000
_cell.angle_alpha   90.00
_cell.angle_beta   90.00
_cell.angle_gamma   90.00
#
_symmetry.space_group_name_H-M   'P 1'
#
loop_
_entity.id
_entity.type
_entity.pdbx_description
1 polymer ?
#
loop_
_entity_poly.entity_id
_entity_poly.type
_entity_poly.pdbx_seq_one_letter_code
_entity_poly.pdbx_strand_id
1 'polypeptide(L)'
;MKLKILLLFVCISFSGLAQKKTSNSLQSIYVIDATTMKEFIKSKDAKMHKVTSKTKIEDVLTILRKSPNDFVLVTYKGETIYGITSYYNSKTHKKLQRLCERLCRGALPDCESILAIYMAKKCECVCMSDLFGNDLDSIIDREDLL
;
A
#
# COMPACT_ATOMS: atom_id res chain seq x y z
N MET A 1 50.66 23.10 -48.18
CA MET A 1 50.28 21.94 -47.34
C MET A 1 50.38 22.31 -45.87
N LYS A 2 49.47 21.75 -45.06
CA LYS A 2 49.28 21.87 -43.59
C LYS A 2 48.41 23.05 -43.14
N LEU A 3 47.10 22.84 -43.32
CA LEU A 3 45.99 23.59 -42.72
C LEU A 3 45.91 23.26 -41.22
N LYS A 4 46.00 24.27 -40.34
CA LYS A 4 45.82 24.09 -38.89
C LYS A 4 44.32 24.11 -38.59
N ILE A 5 43.78 22.95 -38.21
CA ILE A 5 42.39 22.81 -37.79
C ILE A 5 42.26 23.33 -36.36
N LEU A 6 41.50 24.42 -36.22
CA LEU A 6 41.04 24.97 -34.95
C LEU A 6 39.80 24.16 -34.55
N LEU A 7 39.96 23.16 -33.68
CA LEU A 7 38.82 22.41 -33.13
C LEU A 7 38.28 23.17 -31.90
N LEU A 8 37.25 23.98 -32.16
CA LEU A 8 36.30 24.47 -31.17
C LEU A 8 35.63 23.28 -30.48
N PHE A 9 36.07 22.97 -29.26
CA PHE A 9 35.28 22.16 -28.35
C PHE A 9 34.09 22.98 -27.88
N VAL A 10 33.00 22.91 -28.65
CA VAL A 10 31.67 23.27 -28.17
C VAL A 10 31.28 22.19 -27.16
N CYS A 11 31.52 22.47 -25.87
CA CYS A 11 30.88 21.75 -24.78
C CYS A 11 29.38 22.01 -24.89
N ILE A 12 28.67 21.18 -25.64
CA ILE A 12 27.21 21.10 -25.57
C ILE A 12 26.93 20.51 -24.20
N SER A 13 26.72 21.37 -23.22
CA SER A 13 26.06 21.05 -21.97
C SER A 13 24.65 20.58 -22.30
N PHE A 14 24.51 19.29 -22.63
CA PHE A 14 23.25 18.59 -22.47
C PHE A 14 22.99 18.54 -20.96
N SER A 15 22.44 19.62 -20.44
CA SER A 15 21.68 19.65 -19.19
C SER A 15 20.41 18.82 -19.41
N GLY A 16 20.57 17.53 -19.68
CA GLY A 16 19.54 16.57 -19.41
C GLY A 16 19.39 16.56 -17.91
N LEU A 17 18.42 17.35 -17.40
CA LEU A 17 17.81 17.02 -16.12
C LEU A 17 17.37 15.57 -16.27
N ALA A 18 18.20 14.64 -15.79
CA ALA A 18 17.74 13.37 -15.34
C ALA A 18 16.76 13.72 -14.23
N GLN A 19 15.49 13.90 -14.59
CA GLN A 19 14.39 13.90 -13.63
C GLN A 19 14.63 12.65 -12.81
N LYS A 20 15.09 12.87 -11.58
CA LYS A 20 15.27 11.84 -10.58
C LYS A 20 13.85 11.31 -10.39
N LYS A 21 13.50 10.24 -11.10
CA LYS A 21 12.23 9.55 -10.92
C LYS A 21 12.22 9.19 -9.44
N THR A 22 11.46 9.94 -8.64
CA THR A 22 11.11 9.54 -7.30
C THR A 22 10.53 8.14 -7.46
N SER A 23 11.23 7.16 -6.93
CA SER A 23 10.79 5.77 -7.03
C SER A 23 9.60 5.64 -6.09
N ASN A 24 8.39 5.92 -6.59
CA ASN A 24 7.18 5.81 -5.79
C ASN A 24 7.08 4.36 -5.27
N SER A 25 7.31 4.20 -3.97
CA SER A 25 7.23 2.90 -3.31
C SER A 25 5.76 2.55 -3.13
N LEU A 26 5.38 1.31 -3.45
CA LEU A 26 4.01 0.84 -3.32
C LEU A 26 3.93 -0.24 -2.24
N GLN A 27 3.09 -0.02 -1.24
CA GLN A 27 2.68 -1.02 -0.26
C GLN A 27 1.21 -1.37 -0.48
N SER A 28 0.83 -2.59 -0.10
CA SER A 28 -0.53 -3.08 -0.29
C SER A 28 -1.04 -3.70 1.00
N ILE A 29 -2.26 -3.36 1.40
CA ILE A 29 -2.99 -4.04 2.47
C ILE A 29 -4.36 -4.50 1.97
N TYR A 30 -4.84 -5.56 2.59
CA TYR A 30 -6.15 -6.15 2.38
C TYR A 30 -6.97 -5.91 3.62
N VAL A 31 -8.09 -5.22 3.45
CA VAL A 31 -9.15 -5.12 4.45
C VAL A 31 -10.17 -6.19 4.10
N ILE A 32 -10.35 -7.12 5.02
CA ILE A 32 -11.11 -8.35 4.83
C ILE A 32 -12.30 -8.30 5.80
N ASP A 33 -13.50 -8.42 5.26
CA ASP A 33 -14.73 -8.44 6.04
C ASP A 33 -14.79 -9.67 6.99
N ALA A 34 -15.70 -9.61 7.96
CA ALA A 34 -15.87 -10.66 8.96
C ALA A 34 -16.23 -12.04 8.38
N THR A 35 -16.83 -12.11 7.19
CA THR A 35 -17.19 -13.38 6.53
C THR A 35 -15.95 -14.03 5.94
N THR A 36 -15.19 -13.29 5.15
CA THR A 36 -13.95 -13.72 4.50
C THR A 36 -12.86 -14.02 5.54
N MET A 37 -12.85 -13.31 6.67
CA MET A 37 -11.99 -13.62 7.81
C MET A 37 -12.13 -15.06 8.33
N LYS A 38 -13.37 -15.60 8.39
CA LYS A 38 -13.61 -16.96 8.91
C LYS A 38 -12.94 -18.02 8.03
N GLU A 39 -12.81 -17.76 6.73
CA GLU A 39 -12.09 -18.64 5.82
C GLU A 39 -10.58 -18.56 6.04
N PHE A 40 -10.06 -17.36 6.28
CA PHE A 40 -8.64 -17.14 6.54
C PHE A 40 -8.16 -17.74 7.86
N ILE A 41 -8.92 -17.56 8.95
CA ILE A 41 -8.54 -18.10 10.27
C ILE A 41 -8.46 -19.63 10.26
N LYS A 42 -9.28 -20.30 9.43
CA LYS A 42 -9.26 -21.76 9.30
C LYS A 42 -7.97 -22.29 8.68
N SER A 43 -7.18 -21.48 7.97
CA SER A 43 -5.96 -21.94 7.31
C SER A 43 -4.74 -22.10 8.23
N LYS A 44 -4.87 -21.93 9.56
CA LYS A 44 -3.90 -22.21 10.65
C LYS A 44 -2.47 -21.62 10.57
N ASP A 45 -2.05 -21.04 9.44
CA ASP A 45 -0.67 -20.60 9.22
C ASP A 45 -0.39 -19.13 9.61
N ALA A 46 -1.41 -18.35 9.99
CA ALA A 46 -1.30 -16.93 10.27
C ALA A 46 -1.36 -16.61 11.78
N LYS A 47 -0.41 -15.83 12.28
CA LYS A 47 -0.48 -15.27 13.63
C LYS A 47 -1.50 -14.13 13.66
N MET A 48 -2.44 -14.22 14.60
CA MET A 48 -3.47 -13.20 14.79
C MET A 48 -3.04 -12.16 15.83
N HIS A 49 -3.17 -10.88 15.49
CA HIS A 49 -2.99 -9.75 16.40
C HIS A 49 -4.31 -9.02 16.55
N LYS A 50 -4.76 -8.78 17.78
CA LYS A 50 -6.00 -8.05 18.03
C LYS A 50 -5.68 -6.60 18.37
N VAL A 51 -6.30 -5.67 17.65
CA VAL A 51 -6.17 -4.23 17.85
C VAL A 51 -7.54 -3.58 17.96
N THR A 52 -7.59 -2.34 18.42
CA THR A 52 -8.83 -1.55 18.42
C THR A 52 -8.87 -0.66 17.19
N SER A 53 -10.04 -0.19 16.78
CA SER A 53 -10.15 0.77 15.68
C SER A 53 -9.50 2.15 15.97
N LYS A 54 -9.16 2.41 17.24
CA LYS A 54 -8.34 3.56 17.69
C LYS A 54 -6.84 3.35 17.55
N THR A 55 -6.39 2.16 17.15
CA THR A 55 -4.99 1.91 16.87
C THR A 55 -4.58 2.68 15.62
N LYS A 56 -3.39 3.29 15.66
CA LYS A 56 -2.86 4.04 14.53
C LYS A 56 -2.48 3.10 13.40
N ILE A 57 -2.62 3.57 12.17
CA ILE A 57 -2.31 2.76 10.98
C ILE A 57 -0.83 2.42 10.88
N GLU A 58 0.05 3.34 11.31
CA GLU A 58 1.51 3.09 11.35
C GLU A 58 1.88 1.86 12.18
N ASP A 59 1.17 1.63 13.29
CA ASP A 59 1.41 0.49 14.18
C ASP A 59 0.95 -0.81 13.50
N VAL A 60 -0.20 -0.79 12.82
CA VAL A 60 -0.71 -1.93 12.04
C VAL A 60 0.26 -2.28 10.92
N LEU A 61 0.73 -1.29 10.15
CA LEU A 61 1.70 -1.51 9.09
C LEU A 61 3.03 -2.04 9.64
N THR A 62 3.44 -1.60 10.84
CA THR A 62 4.63 -2.14 11.51
C THR A 62 4.47 -3.61 11.88
N ILE A 63 3.29 -4.04 12.34
CA ILE A 63 2.98 -5.45 12.59
C ILE A 63 3.11 -6.23 11.28
N LEU A 64 2.44 -5.78 10.22
CA LEU A 64 2.39 -6.48 8.93
C LEU A 64 3.73 -6.51 8.17
N ARG A 65 4.63 -5.55 8.43
CA ARG A 65 6.01 -5.57 7.88
C ARG A 65 6.90 -6.61 8.53
N LYS A 66 6.71 -6.89 9.82
CA LYS A 66 7.52 -7.89 10.54
C LYS A 66 7.22 -9.31 10.08
N SER A 67 5.96 -9.58 9.75
CA SER A 67 5.52 -10.86 9.22
C SER A 67 4.37 -10.63 8.24
N PRO A 68 4.60 -10.77 6.93
CA PRO A 68 3.58 -10.49 5.92
C PRO A 68 2.39 -11.47 5.96
N ASN A 69 2.55 -12.62 6.62
CA ASN A 69 1.47 -13.59 6.83
C ASN A 69 0.62 -13.29 8.07
N ASP A 70 0.96 -12.26 8.84
CA ASP A 70 0.20 -11.90 10.03
C ASP A 70 -1.16 -11.31 9.65
N PHE A 71 -2.10 -11.51 10.57
CA PHE A 71 -3.47 -11.05 10.43
C PHE A 71 -3.84 -10.15 11.60
N VAL A 72 -4.25 -8.92 11.31
CA VAL A 72 -4.65 -7.93 12.32
C VAL A 72 -6.16 -7.88 12.41
N LEU A 73 -6.73 -8.39 13.50
CA LEU A 73 -8.15 -8.31 13.82
C LEU A 73 -8.45 -6.95 14.43
N VAL A 74 -9.28 -6.15 13.77
CA VAL A 74 -9.67 -4.82 14.24
C VAL A 74 -10.99 -4.92 14.98
N THR A 75 -11.04 -4.38 16.19
CA THR A 75 -12.21 -4.40 17.05
C THR A 75 -12.75 -3.03 17.40
N TYR A 76 -14.07 -2.95 17.50
CA TYR A 76 -14.81 -1.76 17.93
C TYR A 76 -15.88 -2.17 18.93
N LYS A 77 -15.93 -1.48 20.08
CA LYS A 77 -16.85 -1.80 21.19
C LYS A 77 -16.86 -3.29 21.61
N GLY A 78 -15.72 -3.97 21.46
CA GLY A 78 -15.56 -5.37 21.83
C GLY A 78 -15.84 -6.38 20.72
N GLU A 79 -16.41 -5.94 19.59
CA GLU A 79 -16.71 -6.78 18.44
C GLU A 79 -15.65 -6.65 17.36
N THR A 80 -15.34 -7.76 16.66
CA THR A 80 -14.41 -7.73 15.53
C THR A 80 -15.15 -7.33 14.27
N ILE A 81 -14.71 -6.24 13.64
CA ILE A 81 -15.39 -5.62 12.50
C ILE A 81 -14.75 -5.98 11.16
N TYR A 82 -13.42 -6.03 11.09
CA TYR A 82 -12.68 -6.45 9.89
C TYR A 82 -11.27 -6.90 10.27
N GLY A 83 -10.61 -7.55 9.32
CA GLY A 83 -9.23 -7.98 9.39
C GLY A 83 -8.35 -7.22 8.42
N ILE A 84 -7.09 -7.02 8.77
CA ILE A 84 -6.07 -6.44 7.88
C ILE A 84 -4.92 -7.43 7.71
N THR A 85 -4.49 -7.64 6.48
CA THR A 85 -3.25 -8.37 6.17
C THR A 85 -2.52 -7.72 5.01
N SER A 86 -1.23 -7.99 4.85
CA SER A 86 -0.46 -7.60 3.66
C SER A 86 -0.33 -8.75 2.63
N TYR A 87 -0.83 -9.95 2.97
CA TYR A 87 -0.79 -11.12 2.09
C TYR A 87 -2.04 -11.98 2.21
N TYR A 88 -2.72 -12.23 1.08
CA TYR A 88 -3.85 -13.13 1.00
C TYR A 88 -3.69 -14.13 -0.15
N ASN A 89 -3.49 -15.41 0.17
CA ASN A 89 -3.17 -16.44 -0.83
C ASN A 89 -4.41 -17.05 -1.50
N SER A 90 -5.21 -16.21 -2.19
CA SER A 90 -6.33 -16.65 -3.02
C SER A 90 -6.13 -16.25 -4.48
N LYS A 91 -6.40 -17.17 -5.42
CA LYS A 91 -6.28 -16.90 -6.87
C LYS A 91 -7.10 -15.68 -7.31
N THR A 92 -8.30 -15.52 -6.76
CA THR A 92 -9.20 -14.40 -7.07
C THR A 92 -8.62 -13.08 -6.56
N HIS A 93 -8.10 -13.08 -5.33
CA HIS A 93 -7.53 -11.89 -4.69
C HIS A 93 -6.22 -11.44 -5.34
N LYS A 94 -5.36 -12.38 -5.78
CA LYS A 94 -4.11 -12.03 -6.50
C LYS A 94 -4.36 -11.27 -7.80
N LYS A 95 -5.45 -11.56 -8.52
CA LYS A 95 -5.81 -10.82 -9.73
C LYS A 95 -6.25 -9.39 -9.40
N LEU A 96 -7.09 -9.24 -8.37
CA LEU A 96 -7.59 -7.95 -7.92
C LEU A 96 -6.50 -7.08 -7.30
N GLN A 97 -5.59 -7.67 -6.53
CA GLN A 97 -4.39 -7.00 -6.02
C GLN A 97 -3.60 -6.34 -7.14
N ARG A 98 -3.22 -7.11 -8.16
CA ARG A 98 -2.42 -6.59 -9.29
C ARG A 98 -3.14 -5.45 -10.03
N LEU A 99 -4.47 -5.51 -10.12
CA LEU A 99 -5.25 -4.45 -10.71
C LEU A 99 -5.21 -3.19 -9.85
N CYS A 100 -5.44 -3.33 -8.54
CA CYS A 100 -5.42 -2.22 -7.59
C CYS A 100 -4.04 -1.55 -7.52
N GLU A 101 -2.98 -2.35 -7.40
CA GLU A 101 -1.60 -1.87 -7.40
C GLU A 101 -1.24 -1.10 -8.67
N ARG A 102 -1.74 -1.56 -9.83
CA ARG A 102 -1.54 -0.87 -11.10
C ARG A 102 -2.26 0.47 -11.14
N LEU A 103 -3.50 0.53 -10.66
CA LEU A 103 -4.28 1.76 -10.57
C LEU A 103 -3.56 2.77 -9.66
N CYS A 104 -3.11 2.33 -8.48
CA CYS A 104 -2.47 3.23 -7.51
C CYS A 104 -1.11 3.77 -7.96
N ARG A 105 -0.30 3.00 -8.69
CA ARG A 105 0.97 3.51 -9.25
C ARG A 105 0.78 4.69 -10.20
N GLY A 106 -0.37 4.80 -10.86
CA GLY A 106 -0.68 5.87 -11.80
C GLY A 106 -1.50 7.03 -11.23
N ALA A 107 -2.04 6.88 -10.01
CA ALA A 107 -3.01 7.81 -9.46
C ALA A 107 -2.38 9.00 -8.70
N LEU A 108 -1.23 8.80 -8.04
CA LEU A 108 -0.60 9.79 -7.16
C LEU A 108 0.86 10.05 -7.57
N PRO A 109 1.11 10.90 -8.59
CA PRO A 109 2.45 11.11 -9.13
C PRO A 109 3.41 11.77 -8.13
N ASP A 110 2.91 12.67 -7.27
CA ASP A 110 3.72 13.43 -6.30
C ASP A 110 3.84 12.74 -4.93
N CYS A 111 3.45 11.47 -4.82
CA CYS A 111 3.50 10.72 -3.58
C CYS A 111 4.71 9.77 -3.53
N GLU A 112 5.62 9.97 -2.57
CA GLU A 112 6.81 9.13 -2.41
C GLU A 112 6.50 7.68 -2.01
N SER A 113 5.43 7.49 -1.23
CA SER A 113 5.02 6.17 -0.75
C SER A 113 3.51 6.03 -0.75
N ILE A 114 3.02 5.15 -1.62
CA ILE A 114 1.59 4.92 -1.84
C ILE A 114 1.18 3.65 -1.10
N LEU A 115 0.09 3.72 -0.36
CA LEU A 115 -0.63 2.57 0.18
C LEU A 115 -1.82 2.25 -0.71
N ALA A 116 -1.80 1.08 -1.34
CA ALA A 116 -2.97 0.50 -1.97
C ALA A 116 -3.78 -0.27 -0.91
N ILE A 117 -5.00 0.17 -0.67
CA ILE A 117 -5.94 -0.47 0.25
C ILE A 117 -6.97 -1.21 -0.60
N TYR A 118 -6.98 -2.53 -0.46
CA TYR A 118 -7.98 -3.38 -1.09
C TYR A 118 -9.09 -3.71 -0.10
N MET A 119 -10.32 -3.37 -0.46
CA MET A 119 -11.56 -3.82 0.17
C MET A 119 -12.33 -4.62 -0.90
N ALA A 120 -13.16 -5.61 -0.52
CA ALA A 120 -13.74 -6.63 -1.41
C ALA A 120 -14.11 -6.21 -2.86
N LYS A 121 -14.56 -4.97 -3.09
CA LYS A 121 -14.88 -4.41 -4.42
C LYS A 121 -14.27 -3.02 -4.69
N LYS A 122 -13.46 -2.50 -3.79
CA LYS A 122 -12.93 -1.13 -3.84
C LYS A 122 -11.42 -1.16 -3.74
N CYS A 123 -10.79 -0.33 -4.55
CA CYS A 123 -9.36 -0.05 -4.48
C CYS A 123 -9.21 1.40 -4.11
N GLU A 124 -8.55 1.67 -3.00
CA GLU A 124 -8.20 3.02 -2.58
C GLU A 124 -6.70 3.19 -2.60
N CYS A 125 -6.26 4.39 -3.01
CA CYS A 125 -4.87 4.75 -3.11
C CYS A 125 -4.66 5.95 -2.21
N VAL A 126 -3.84 5.80 -1.17
CA VAL A 126 -3.60 6.88 -0.22
C VAL A 126 -2.10 7.15 -0.14
N CYS A 127 -1.72 8.41 -0.02
CA CYS A 127 -0.33 8.73 0.27
C CYS A 127 -0.03 8.42 1.73
N MET A 128 1.06 7.70 1.99
CA MET A 128 1.43 7.30 3.35
C MET A 128 1.65 8.49 4.30
N SER A 129 2.07 9.64 3.76
CA SER A 129 2.17 10.90 4.52
C SER A 129 0.83 11.34 5.10
N ASP A 130 -0.25 11.12 4.36
CA ASP A 130 -1.59 11.58 4.71
C ASP A 130 -2.24 10.66 5.74
N LEU A 131 -1.69 9.45 5.92
CA LEU A 131 -2.13 8.47 6.92
C LEU A 131 -1.47 8.68 8.29
N PHE A 132 -0.41 9.48 8.36
CA PHE A 132 0.37 9.63 9.57
C PHE A 132 -0.44 10.35 10.66
N GLY A 133 -0.59 9.70 11.82
CA GLY A 133 -1.41 10.20 12.92
C GLY A 133 -2.91 9.85 12.83
N ASN A 134 -3.38 9.28 11.73
CA ASN A 134 -4.76 8.81 11.61
C ASN A 134 -4.95 7.42 12.24
N ASP A 135 -6.11 7.23 12.87
CA ASP A 135 -6.56 5.93 13.36
C ASP A 135 -7.28 5.14 12.25
N LEU A 136 -7.51 3.85 12.50
CA LEU A 136 -8.20 2.97 11.55
C LEU A 136 -9.65 3.41 11.29
N ASP A 137 -10.32 3.99 12.29
CA ASP A 137 -11.68 4.53 12.18
C ASP A 137 -11.79 5.66 11.15
N SER A 138 -10.70 6.37 10.87
CA SER A 138 -10.68 7.58 10.04
C SER A 138 -10.57 7.31 8.55
N ILE A 139 -10.17 6.10 8.14
CA ILE A 139 -9.79 5.80 6.74
C ILE A 139 -10.60 4.66 6.16
N ILE A 140 -11.13 3.78 7.00
CA ILE A 140 -11.98 2.70 6.54
C ILE A 140 -13.42 3.14 6.74
N ASP A 141 -14.03 3.61 5.65
CA ASP A 141 -15.42 4.03 5.63
C ASP A 141 -16.30 2.82 5.96
N ARG A 142 -17.09 2.94 7.04
CA ARG A 142 -17.74 1.80 7.70
C ARG A 142 -18.98 1.34 6.95
N GLU A 143 -19.55 2.19 6.10
CA GLU A 143 -20.74 1.90 5.31
C GLU A 143 -20.46 0.84 4.22
N ASP A 144 -19.22 0.73 3.75
CA ASP A 144 -18.81 -0.24 2.72
C ASP A 144 -18.50 -1.64 3.28
N LEU A 145 -18.50 -1.83 4.61
CA LEU A 145 -18.07 -3.07 5.29
C LEU A 145 -19.16 -3.83 6.06
N LEU A 146 -20.36 -3.24 6.22
CA LEU A 146 -21.53 -3.85 6.85
C LEU A 146 -22.55 -4.34 5.82
#